data_AF-A0A373A1K4-F1
#
_entry.id   AF-A0A373A1K4-F1
#
_cell.length_a   1.000
_cell.length_b   1.000
_cell.length_c   1.000
_cell.angle_alpha   90.00
_cell.angle_beta   90.00
_cell.angle_gamma   90.00
#
_symmetry.space_group_name_H-M   'P 1'
#
loop_
_entity.id
_entity.type
_entity.pdbx_description
1 polymer ?
#
loop_
_entity_poly.entity_id
_entity_poly.type
_entity_poly.pdbx_seq_one_letter_code
_entity_poly.pdbx_strand_id
1 'polypeptide(L)'
;MFTIHNDANAAADDQRRYERLMEAAVPLAADLSQLPLPEHITVRIATPEQFVAWQVEHNQLMVDKGIESLGLGGVQRRLLRTAATLAVKTKGKAMYAKFAPTVQGAIIYRAEDPALVVMPTAHAESRGSDRFLTSVFAHEITHLAQFELNPTLPYAVVRLGTQDQLARWPHDECRFPSAVLEGHASWVQARASERLCGIATRTRLDDEPEPTELFTRLTAESPRADAYDLGEQFVAAVYTYGGYPAVERLLKDEEWMPTNREIQDPAIWLVRHQEV
;
A
#
# COMPACT_ATOMS: atom_id res chain seq x y z
N MET A 1 16.48 7.89 8.50
CA MET A 1 17.46 6.80 8.79
C MET A 1 16.72 5.48 8.74
N PHE A 2 17.36 4.33 8.44
CA PHE A 2 16.66 3.04 8.47
C PHE A 2 17.44 1.97 9.23
N THR A 3 16.73 1.00 9.81
CA THR A 3 17.31 -0.22 10.43
C THR A 3 16.74 -1.44 9.75
N ILE A 4 17.60 -2.41 9.42
CA ILE A 4 17.19 -3.71 8.89
C ILE A 4 17.26 -4.77 9.99
N HIS A 5 16.15 -5.43 10.26
CA HIS A 5 16.06 -6.60 11.11
C HIS A 5 15.99 -7.87 10.25
N ASN A 6 16.95 -8.77 10.43
CA ASN A 6 17.00 -10.04 9.71
C ASN A 6 16.23 -11.14 10.47
N ASP A 7 14.90 -11.01 10.54
CA ASP A 7 14.04 -11.95 11.26
C ASP A 7 14.00 -13.35 10.61
N ALA A 8 14.32 -13.45 9.32
CA ALA A 8 14.34 -14.68 8.53
C ALA A 8 15.65 -15.47 8.61
N ASN A 9 16.70 -14.93 9.25
CA ASN A 9 18.07 -15.44 9.14
C ASN A 9 18.53 -15.57 7.67
N ALA A 10 18.17 -14.60 6.83
CA ALA A 10 18.60 -14.51 5.44
C ALA A 10 20.13 -14.36 5.33
N ALA A 11 20.67 -14.66 4.15
CA ALA A 11 22.11 -14.58 3.91
C ALA A 11 22.62 -13.14 4.06
N ALA A 12 23.88 -12.97 4.45
CA ALA A 12 24.50 -11.65 4.59
C ALA A 12 24.49 -10.85 3.27
N ASP A 13 24.52 -11.54 2.12
CA ASP A 13 24.40 -10.91 0.81
C ASP A 13 23.01 -10.31 0.56
N ASP A 14 21.94 -10.98 1.02
CA ASP A 14 20.57 -10.44 0.93
C ASP A 14 20.44 -9.18 1.77
N GLN A 15 20.96 -9.20 3.00
CA GLN A 15 20.94 -8.01 3.86
C GLN A 15 21.67 -6.83 3.20
N ARG A 16 22.90 -7.04 2.71
CA ARG A 16 23.65 -6.00 1.98
C ARG A 16 22.93 -5.52 0.73
N ARG A 17 22.21 -6.40 0.03
CA ARG A 17 21.39 -6.02 -1.12
C ARG A 17 20.28 -5.08 -0.70
N TYR A 18 19.53 -5.40 0.36
CA TYR A 18 18.45 -4.55 0.85
C TYR A 18 18.92 -3.22 1.41
N GLU A 19 20.10 -3.17 2.05
CA GLU A 19 20.73 -1.91 2.46
C GLU A 19 20.89 -0.97 1.26
N ARG A 20 21.51 -1.45 0.16
CA ARG A 20 21.67 -0.66 -1.08
C ARG A 20 20.34 -0.27 -1.72
N LEU A 21 19.37 -1.19 -1.76
CA LEU A 21 18.05 -0.89 -2.32
C LEU A 21 17.33 0.21 -1.52
N MET A 22 17.43 0.17 -0.18
CA MET A 22 16.87 1.19 0.70
C MET A 22 17.58 2.54 0.56
N GLU A 23 18.92 2.55 0.48
CA GLU A 23 19.71 3.76 0.22
C GLU A 23 19.27 4.47 -1.07
N ALA A 24 18.91 3.71 -2.11
CA ALA A 24 18.41 4.25 -3.36
C ALA A 24 16.91 4.62 -3.30
N ALA A 25 16.08 3.83 -2.64
CA ALA A 25 14.62 3.99 -2.65
C ALA A 25 14.13 5.12 -1.75
N VAL A 26 14.74 5.33 -0.57
CA VAL A 26 14.35 6.37 0.39
C VAL A 26 14.37 7.78 -0.24
N PRO A 27 15.45 8.25 -0.89
CA PRO A 27 15.45 9.58 -1.50
C PRO A 27 14.46 9.69 -2.67
N LEU A 28 14.24 8.62 -3.43
CA LEU A 28 13.23 8.61 -4.50
C LEU A 28 11.82 8.77 -3.92
N ALA A 29 11.47 8.01 -2.88
CA ALA A 29 10.18 8.13 -2.24
C ALA A 29 9.96 9.52 -1.64
N ALA A 30 10.96 10.08 -0.95
CA ALA A 30 10.87 11.43 -0.37
C ALA A 30 10.63 12.50 -1.44
N ASP A 31 11.42 12.47 -2.51
CA ASP A 31 11.37 13.48 -3.56
C ASP A 31 10.11 13.35 -4.43
N LEU A 32 9.72 12.12 -4.81
CA LEU A 32 8.58 11.89 -5.68
C LEU A 32 7.25 12.08 -4.95
N SER A 33 7.11 11.51 -3.74
CA SER A 33 5.87 11.65 -2.97
C SER A 33 5.68 13.07 -2.44
N GLN A 34 6.78 13.82 -2.24
CA GLN A 34 6.81 15.12 -1.57
C GLN A 34 6.19 15.09 -0.15
N LEU A 35 5.99 13.90 0.43
CA LEU A 35 5.43 13.72 1.76
C LEU A 35 6.54 13.68 2.82
N PRO A 36 6.24 14.04 4.08
CA PRO A 36 7.18 13.81 5.17
C PRO A 36 7.44 12.31 5.32
N LEU A 37 8.72 11.93 5.41
CA LEU A 37 9.11 10.58 5.80
C LEU A 37 9.25 10.50 7.33
N PRO A 38 8.98 9.34 7.94
CA PRO A 38 9.31 9.14 9.35
C PRO A 38 10.82 9.30 9.57
N GLU A 39 11.20 9.80 10.74
CA GLU A 39 12.60 9.97 11.13
C GLU A 39 13.39 8.65 11.00
N HIS A 40 12.71 7.55 11.33
CA HIS A 40 13.23 6.20 11.29
C HIS A 40 12.33 5.23 10.49
N ILE A 41 12.92 4.48 9.56
CA ILE A 41 12.24 3.42 8.82
C ILE A 41 12.72 2.06 9.32
N THR A 42 11.78 1.23 9.79
CA THR A 42 12.05 -0.16 10.15
C THR A 42 11.86 -1.06 8.94
N VAL A 43 12.88 -1.83 8.57
CA VAL A 43 12.82 -2.86 7.53
C VAL A 43 12.98 -4.24 8.18
N ARG A 44 12.14 -5.20 7.79
CA ARG A 44 12.15 -6.57 8.30
C ARG A 44 12.29 -7.56 7.15
N ILE A 45 13.37 -8.33 7.17
CA ILE A 45 13.55 -9.47 6.26
C ILE A 45 12.81 -10.66 6.88
N ALA A 46 11.81 -11.18 6.18
CA ALA A 46 10.89 -12.18 6.71
C ALA A 46 10.81 -13.44 5.83
N THR A 47 10.44 -14.56 6.44
CA THR A 47 9.94 -15.73 5.71
C THR A 47 8.47 -15.51 5.30
N PRO A 48 7.97 -16.26 4.31
CA PRO A 48 6.54 -16.23 3.96
C PRO A 48 5.61 -16.49 5.15
N GLU A 49 5.99 -17.41 6.05
CA GLU A 49 5.19 -17.74 7.24
C GLU A 49 5.12 -16.58 8.23
N GLN A 50 6.26 -15.89 8.45
CA GLN A 50 6.32 -14.70 9.29
C GLN A 50 5.47 -13.57 8.70
N PHE A 51 5.61 -13.30 7.39
CA PHE A 51 4.79 -12.32 6.69
C PHE A 51 3.30 -12.61 6.85
N VAL A 52 2.86 -13.84 6.63
CA VAL A 52 1.44 -14.22 6.75
C VAL A 52 0.93 -14.00 8.17
N ALA A 53 1.72 -14.34 9.20
CA ALA A 53 1.35 -14.11 10.59
C ALA A 53 1.20 -12.60 10.88
N TRP A 54 2.17 -11.79 10.47
CA TRP A 54 2.16 -10.35 10.67
C TRP A 54 1.06 -9.65 9.87
N GLN A 55 0.76 -10.11 8.66
CA GLN A 55 -0.34 -9.57 7.85
C GLN A 55 -1.71 -9.82 8.52
N VAL A 56 -1.90 -10.96 9.17
CA VAL A 56 -3.12 -11.23 9.95
C VAL A 56 -3.24 -10.29 11.14
N GLU A 57 -2.14 -10.05 11.86
CA GLU A 57 -2.08 -9.09 12.99
C GLU A 57 -2.34 -7.66 12.53
N HIS A 58 -1.68 -7.23 11.45
CA HIS A 58 -1.88 -5.94 10.81
C HIS A 58 -3.35 -5.70 10.45
N ASN A 59 -3.98 -6.64 9.75
CA ASN A 59 -5.38 -6.48 9.38
C ASN A 59 -6.30 -6.44 10.59
N GLN A 60 -6.01 -7.23 11.64
CA GLN A 60 -6.76 -7.18 12.88
C GLN A 60 -6.64 -5.80 13.54
N LEU A 61 -5.43 -5.23 13.57
CA LEU A 61 -5.18 -3.89 14.09
C LEU A 61 -5.94 -2.81 13.30
N MET A 62 -5.92 -2.89 11.96
CA MET A 62 -6.65 -1.95 11.10
C MET A 62 -8.16 -2.05 11.32
N VAL A 63 -8.69 -3.27 11.46
CA VAL A 63 -10.10 -3.51 11.79
C VAL A 63 -10.44 -2.90 13.15
N ASP A 64 -9.61 -3.15 14.16
CA ASP A 64 -9.86 -2.68 15.52
C ASP A 64 -9.87 -1.16 15.59
N LYS A 65 -8.83 -0.50 15.06
CA LYS A 65 -8.76 0.98 14.99
C LYS A 65 -9.89 1.57 14.16
N GLY A 66 -10.18 0.96 13.00
CA GLY A 66 -11.23 1.41 12.09
C GLY A 66 -12.63 1.35 12.71
N ILE A 67 -12.93 0.31 13.50
CA ILE A 67 -14.23 0.18 14.18
C ILE A 67 -14.29 1.05 15.44
N GLU A 68 -13.21 1.15 16.21
CA GLU A 68 -13.17 1.94 17.44
C GLU A 68 -13.44 3.42 17.18
N SER A 69 -12.89 3.95 16.10
CA SER A 69 -13.05 5.34 15.66
C SER A 69 -14.45 5.71 15.15
N LEU A 70 -15.36 4.74 14.99
CA LEU A 70 -16.75 5.00 14.56
C LEU A 70 -17.67 5.48 15.68
N GLY A 71 -17.23 5.46 16.94
CA GLY A 71 -18.07 5.86 18.07
C GLY A 71 -19.28 4.95 18.31
N LEU A 72 -19.28 3.72 17.77
CA LEU A 72 -20.39 2.78 17.88
C LEU A 72 -20.62 2.31 19.32
N GLY A 73 -21.89 1.99 19.64
CA GLY A 73 -22.28 1.35 20.89
C GLY A 73 -21.64 -0.03 21.08
N GLY A 74 -21.49 -0.46 22.34
CA GLY A 74 -20.69 -1.64 22.70
C GLY A 74 -21.11 -2.94 22.00
N VAL A 75 -22.42 -3.16 21.80
CA VAL A 75 -22.94 -4.36 21.12
C VAL A 75 -22.61 -4.35 19.63
N GLN A 76 -22.89 -3.24 18.93
CA GLN A 76 -22.61 -3.10 17.49
C GLN A 76 -21.10 -3.23 17.22
N ARG A 77 -20.28 -2.57 18.04
CA ARG A 77 -18.81 -2.67 18.00
C ARG A 77 -18.35 -4.12 18.11
N ARG A 78 -18.86 -4.88 19.08
CA ARG A 78 -18.49 -6.28 19.29
C ARG A 78 -18.88 -7.15 18.09
N LEU A 79 -20.08 -6.96 17.54
CA LEU A 79 -20.57 -7.74 16.40
C LEU A 79 -19.73 -7.50 15.15
N LEU A 80 -19.50 -6.24 14.78
CA LEU A 80 -18.68 -5.88 13.62
C LEU A 80 -17.24 -6.38 13.75
N ARG A 81 -16.63 -6.20 14.93
CA ARG A 81 -15.27 -6.68 15.20
C ARG A 81 -15.18 -8.19 15.04
N THR A 82 -16.14 -8.93 15.61
CA THR A 82 -16.16 -10.40 15.52
C THR A 82 -16.27 -10.88 14.07
N ALA A 83 -17.18 -10.28 13.30
CA ALA A 83 -17.37 -10.64 11.90
C ALA A 83 -16.12 -10.34 11.05
N ALA A 84 -15.54 -9.15 11.21
CA ALA A 84 -14.34 -8.73 10.49
C ALA A 84 -13.12 -9.60 10.86
N THR A 85 -12.90 -9.87 12.15
CA THR A 85 -11.84 -10.78 12.64
C THR A 85 -11.95 -12.17 12.02
N LEU A 86 -13.16 -12.72 11.96
CA LEU A 86 -13.38 -14.06 11.39
C LEU A 86 -13.02 -14.08 9.90
N ALA A 87 -13.42 -13.05 9.16
CA ALA A 87 -13.09 -12.91 7.75
C ALA A 87 -11.56 -12.83 7.51
N VAL A 88 -10.85 -12.03 8.30
CA VAL A 88 -9.39 -11.88 8.24
C VAL A 88 -8.69 -13.21 8.54
N LYS A 89 -9.07 -13.89 9.63
CA LYS A 89 -8.39 -15.12 10.07
C LYS A 89 -8.60 -16.30 9.13
N THR A 90 -9.78 -16.44 8.54
CA THR A 90 -10.12 -17.62 7.73
C THR A 90 -9.79 -17.41 6.26
N LYS A 91 -10.34 -16.37 5.62
CA LYS A 91 -10.12 -16.10 4.20
C LYS A 91 -8.80 -15.37 3.95
N GLY A 92 -8.47 -14.41 4.80
CA GLY A 92 -7.24 -13.63 4.68
C GLY A 92 -6.00 -14.51 4.79
N LYS A 93 -5.87 -15.31 5.85
CA LYS A 93 -4.68 -16.16 6.06
C LYS A 93 -4.38 -17.08 4.87
N ALA A 94 -5.40 -17.76 4.33
CA ALA A 94 -5.23 -18.65 3.18
C ALA A 94 -4.82 -17.87 1.91
N MET A 95 -5.42 -16.69 1.68
CA MET A 95 -5.05 -15.81 0.59
C MET A 95 -3.59 -15.34 0.73
N TYR A 96 -3.18 -14.85 1.91
CA TYR A 96 -1.82 -14.38 2.13
C TYR A 96 -0.80 -15.51 1.98
N ALA A 97 -1.10 -16.70 2.48
CA ALA A 97 -0.21 -17.85 2.27
C ALA A 97 -0.05 -18.22 0.79
N LYS A 98 -1.15 -18.15 0.01
CA LYS A 98 -1.12 -18.42 -1.43
C LYS A 98 -0.30 -17.38 -2.20
N PHE A 99 -0.44 -16.10 -1.88
CA PHE A 99 0.16 -15.01 -2.66
C PHE A 99 1.45 -14.44 -2.04
N ALA A 100 1.90 -14.91 -0.89
CA ALA A 100 3.19 -14.49 -0.31
C ALA A 100 4.37 -14.56 -1.32
N PRO A 101 4.48 -15.58 -2.21
CA PRO A 101 5.53 -15.62 -3.22
C PRO A 101 5.52 -14.46 -4.22
N THR A 102 4.41 -13.73 -4.36
CA THR A 102 4.29 -12.58 -5.29
C THR A 102 4.47 -11.23 -4.60
N VAL A 103 4.60 -11.19 -3.28
CA VAL A 103 4.71 -9.94 -2.51
C VAL A 103 6.16 -9.48 -2.51
N GLN A 104 6.44 -8.44 -3.31
CA GLN A 104 7.79 -7.88 -3.47
C GLN A 104 8.14 -6.85 -2.38
N GLY A 105 7.15 -6.38 -1.64
CA GLY A 105 7.25 -5.49 -0.49
C GLY A 105 5.87 -5.38 0.14
N ALA A 106 5.83 -5.03 1.42
CA ALA A 106 4.57 -4.70 2.09
C ALA A 106 4.84 -3.85 3.33
N ILE A 107 4.03 -2.81 3.55
CA ILE A 107 3.97 -2.15 4.85
C ILE A 107 3.04 -2.90 5.80
N ILE A 108 3.60 -3.35 6.92
CA ILE A 108 2.88 -3.97 8.03
C ILE A 108 2.83 -2.99 9.19
N TYR A 109 1.61 -2.53 9.50
CA TYR A 109 1.36 -1.69 10.67
C TYR A 109 1.23 -2.55 11.93
N ARG A 110 2.01 -2.21 12.97
CA ARG A 110 2.00 -2.88 14.28
C ARG A 110 1.61 -1.90 15.38
N ALA A 111 1.50 -2.40 16.61
CA ALA A 111 1.15 -1.57 17.77
C ALA A 111 2.26 -0.56 18.11
N GLU A 112 3.52 -0.96 17.90
CA GLU A 112 4.68 -0.11 18.15
C GLU A 112 4.87 0.89 17.01
N ASP A 113 5.14 0.38 15.79
CA ASP A 113 5.38 1.19 14.59
C ASP A 113 5.14 0.38 13.30
N PRO A 114 4.89 1.05 12.15
CA PRO A 114 4.87 0.38 10.85
C PRO A 114 6.27 -0.05 10.40
N ALA A 115 6.33 -1.16 9.67
CA ALA A 115 7.58 -1.68 9.10
C ALA A 115 7.40 -2.11 7.65
N LEU A 116 8.43 -1.86 6.84
CA LEU A 116 8.57 -2.46 5.51
C LEU A 116 9.02 -3.91 5.67
N VAL A 117 8.22 -4.85 5.16
CA VAL A 117 8.57 -6.26 5.13
C VAL A 117 9.05 -6.65 3.73
N VAL A 118 10.21 -7.30 3.68
CA VAL A 118 10.81 -7.82 2.46
C VAL A 118 11.01 -9.33 2.59
N MET A 119 10.81 -10.06 1.50
CA MET A 119 10.91 -11.52 1.49
C MET A 119 11.88 -11.98 0.39
N PRO A 120 13.09 -12.46 0.75
CA PRO A 120 14.08 -12.94 -0.22
C PRO A 120 13.54 -14.01 -1.14
N THR A 121 12.67 -14.89 -0.63
CA THR A 121 12.02 -15.93 -1.42
C THR A 121 11.13 -15.33 -2.52
N ALA A 122 10.29 -14.33 -2.22
CA ALA A 122 9.47 -13.66 -3.24
C ALA A 122 10.32 -12.91 -4.27
N HIS A 123 11.46 -12.36 -3.86
CA HIS A 123 12.43 -11.74 -4.79
C HIS A 123 13.12 -12.78 -5.67
N ALA A 124 13.40 -13.98 -5.16
CA ALA A 124 13.93 -15.08 -5.95
C ALA A 124 12.89 -15.64 -6.95
N GLU A 125 11.60 -15.69 -6.57
CA GLU A 125 10.51 -16.10 -7.46
C GLU A 125 10.26 -15.07 -8.57
N SER A 126 10.28 -13.78 -8.22
CA SER A 126 10.16 -12.72 -9.21
C SER A 126 11.42 -12.57 -10.06
N ARG A 127 12.64 -12.74 -9.52
CA ARG A 127 13.89 -12.43 -10.24
C ARG A 127 13.96 -10.99 -10.74
N GLY A 128 13.28 -10.07 -10.05
CA GLY A 128 13.36 -8.64 -10.35
C GLY A 128 14.78 -8.12 -10.10
N SER A 129 15.25 -7.30 -11.03
CA SER A 129 16.50 -6.55 -10.93
C SER A 129 16.47 -5.56 -9.77
N ASP A 130 17.64 -5.07 -9.38
CA ASP A 130 17.76 -4.10 -8.31
C ASP A 130 17.04 -2.78 -8.65
N ARG A 131 17.11 -2.30 -9.89
CA ARG A 131 16.37 -1.09 -10.32
C ARG A 131 14.85 -1.27 -10.18
N PHE A 132 14.32 -2.43 -10.55
CA PHE A 132 12.90 -2.71 -10.43
C PHE A 132 12.50 -2.79 -8.95
N LEU A 133 13.24 -3.53 -8.13
CA LEU A 133 12.97 -3.62 -6.69
C LEU A 133 13.14 -2.28 -5.95
N THR A 134 14.06 -1.42 -6.37
CA THR A 134 14.18 -0.05 -5.85
C THR A 134 12.89 0.74 -6.11
N SER A 135 12.29 0.62 -7.30
CA SER A 135 10.99 1.27 -7.58
C SER A 135 9.88 0.73 -6.69
N VAL A 136 9.83 -0.59 -6.46
CA VAL A 136 8.89 -1.23 -5.54
C VAL A 136 9.11 -0.75 -4.10
N PHE A 137 10.35 -0.58 -3.65
CA PHE A 137 10.60 -0.06 -2.31
C PHE A 137 10.18 1.41 -2.18
N ALA A 138 10.29 2.20 -3.25
CA ALA A 138 9.76 3.56 -3.26
C ALA A 138 8.22 3.59 -3.12
N HIS A 139 7.51 2.63 -3.73
CA HIS A 139 6.07 2.39 -3.51
C HIS A 139 5.80 2.18 -2.02
N GLU A 140 6.47 1.21 -1.40
CA GLU A 140 6.18 0.85 -0.01
C GLU A 140 6.56 1.97 0.97
N ILE A 141 7.69 2.65 0.76
CA ILE A 141 8.09 3.79 1.59
C ILE A 141 7.07 4.94 1.46
N THR A 142 6.39 5.07 0.33
CA THR A 142 5.31 6.06 0.17
C THR A 142 4.15 5.80 1.12
N HIS A 143 3.85 4.54 1.46
CA HIS A 143 2.85 4.24 2.49
C HIS A 143 3.30 4.67 3.89
N LEU A 144 4.59 4.59 4.21
CA LEU A 144 5.13 5.14 5.44
C LEU A 144 5.02 6.68 5.47
N ALA A 145 5.23 7.32 4.32
CA ALA A 145 5.07 8.77 4.18
C ALA A 145 3.60 9.21 4.34
N GLN A 146 2.67 8.44 3.77
CA GLN A 146 1.23 8.63 3.98
C GLN A 146 0.86 8.51 5.45
N PHE A 147 1.41 7.52 6.16
CA PHE A 147 1.19 7.34 7.60
C PHE A 147 1.74 8.51 8.43
N GLU A 148 2.94 8.99 8.10
CA GLU A 148 3.55 10.15 8.77
C GLU A 148 2.70 11.41 8.59
N LEU A 149 2.17 11.63 7.37
CA LEU A 149 1.27 12.74 7.09
C LEU A 149 -0.04 12.62 7.89
N ASN A 150 -0.64 11.42 7.90
CA ASN A 150 -1.91 11.17 8.55
C ASN A 150 -2.00 9.73 9.10
N PRO A 151 -1.77 9.55 10.42
CA PRO A 151 -1.80 8.24 11.07
C PRO A 151 -3.16 7.52 11.03
N THR A 152 -4.24 8.18 10.61
CA THR A 152 -5.57 7.58 10.50
C THR A 152 -5.82 6.89 9.15
N LEU A 153 -5.05 7.26 8.11
CA LEU A 153 -5.22 6.75 6.74
C LEU A 153 -5.23 5.22 6.63
N PRO A 154 -4.33 4.47 7.28
CA PRO A 154 -4.25 3.02 7.09
C PRO A 154 -5.54 2.29 7.46
N TYR A 155 -6.27 2.80 8.46
CA TYR A 155 -7.55 2.23 8.89
C TYR A 155 -8.77 3.01 8.36
N ALA A 156 -8.56 4.06 7.56
CA ALA A 156 -9.63 4.78 6.88
C ALA A 156 -10.41 3.85 5.91
N VAL A 157 -9.74 2.87 5.30
CA VAL A 157 -10.39 1.85 4.45
C VAL A 157 -11.49 1.12 5.21
N VAL A 158 -11.18 0.61 6.41
CA VAL A 158 -12.18 -0.09 7.25
C VAL A 158 -13.24 0.90 7.73
N ARG A 159 -12.80 2.04 8.25
CA ARG A 159 -13.68 3.02 8.88
C ARG A 159 -14.70 3.61 7.89
N LEU A 160 -14.23 4.20 6.79
CA LEU A 160 -15.06 4.81 5.76
C LEU A 160 -15.91 3.75 5.03
N GLY A 161 -15.32 2.59 4.70
CA GLY A 161 -16.08 1.48 4.12
C GLY A 161 -17.22 1.00 5.02
N THR A 162 -16.99 0.91 6.33
CA THR A 162 -18.04 0.54 7.30
C THR A 162 -19.09 1.64 7.44
N GLN A 163 -18.69 2.92 7.49
CA GLN A 163 -19.64 4.04 7.53
C GLN A 163 -20.55 4.02 6.30
N ASP A 164 -19.97 3.82 5.12
CA ASP A 164 -20.72 3.88 3.88
C ASP A 164 -21.67 2.69 3.73
N GLN A 165 -21.25 1.51 4.20
CA GLN A 165 -22.11 0.33 4.30
C GLN A 165 -23.26 0.53 5.29
N LEU A 166 -23.01 1.14 6.45
CA LEU A 166 -24.06 1.42 7.45
C LEU A 166 -25.07 2.45 6.92
N ALA A 167 -24.60 3.45 6.18
CA ALA A 167 -25.43 4.43 5.50
C ALA A 167 -26.14 3.87 4.25
N ARG A 168 -25.73 2.67 3.79
CA ARG A 168 -26.26 1.99 2.61
C ARG A 168 -26.12 2.82 1.33
N TRP A 169 -25.00 3.52 1.20
CA TRP A 169 -24.70 4.22 -0.06
C TRP A 169 -24.59 3.21 -1.21
N PRO A 170 -25.03 3.57 -2.42
CA PRO A 170 -24.76 2.78 -3.60
C PRO A 170 -23.25 2.74 -3.86
N HIS A 171 -22.78 1.68 -4.52
CA HIS A 171 -21.35 1.43 -4.74
C HIS A 171 -20.61 2.66 -5.28
N ASP A 172 -21.18 3.36 -6.26
CA ASP A 172 -20.54 4.51 -6.93
C ASP A 172 -20.40 5.75 -6.04
N GLU A 173 -21.19 5.84 -4.96
CA GLU A 173 -21.14 6.93 -3.97
C GLU A 173 -20.34 6.54 -2.71
N CYS A 174 -19.93 5.27 -2.58
CA CYS A 174 -19.03 4.87 -1.51
C CYS A 174 -17.65 5.48 -1.73
N ARG A 175 -17.05 5.98 -0.66
CA ARG A 175 -15.66 6.45 -0.63
C ARG A 175 -14.73 5.26 -0.77
N PHE A 176 -13.62 5.43 -1.49
CA PHE A 176 -12.70 4.32 -1.77
C PHE A 176 -11.23 4.62 -1.43
N PRO A 177 -10.89 4.65 -0.12
CA PRO A 177 -9.56 5.09 0.32
C PRO A 177 -8.41 4.22 -0.17
N SER A 178 -8.63 2.91 -0.34
CA SER A 178 -7.57 2.02 -0.80
C SER A 178 -7.10 2.35 -2.22
N ALA A 179 -8.00 2.79 -3.11
CA ALA A 179 -7.60 3.18 -4.45
C ALA A 179 -6.76 4.46 -4.44
N VAL A 180 -7.01 5.41 -3.52
CA VAL A 180 -6.17 6.59 -3.36
C VAL A 180 -4.79 6.23 -2.80
N LEU A 181 -4.75 5.46 -1.72
CA LEU A 181 -3.50 5.11 -1.04
C LEU A 181 -2.57 4.31 -1.98
N GLU A 182 -3.10 3.27 -2.61
CA GLU A 182 -2.36 2.44 -3.55
C GLU A 182 -2.08 3.16 -4.86
N GLY A 183 -2.99 4.01 -5.32
CA GLY A 183 -2.81 4.83 -6.52
C GLY A 183 -1.68 5.83 -6.38
N HIS A 184 -1.55 6.49 -5.22
CA HIS A 184 -0.45 7.41 -4.96
C HIS A 184 0.91 6.70 -4.88
N ALA A 185 0.97 5.57 -4.17
CA ALA A 185 2.18 4.76 -4.10
C ALA A 185 2.57 4.20 -5.48
N SER A 186 1.58 3.78 -6.28
CA SER A 186 1.79 3.29 -7.65
C SER A 186 2.28 4.39 -8.58
N TRP A 187 1.74 5.60 -8.45
CA TRP A 187 2.23 6.77 -9.20
C TRP A 187 3.69 7.07 -8.85
N VAL A 188 4.06 7.01 -7.56
CA VAL A 188 5.47 7.16 -7.13
C VAL A 188 6.33 6.04 -7.71
N GLN A 189 5.87 4.79 -7.71
CA GLN A 189 6.60 3.66 -8.30
C GLN A 189 6.86 3.89 -9.79
N ALA A 190 5.84 4.29 -10.55
CA ALA A 190 5.97 4.55 -11.97
C ALA A 190 7.01 5.64 -12.26
N ARG A 191 7.02 6.72 -11.47
CA ARG A 191 8.02 7.80 -11.59
C ARG A 191 9.41 7.40 -11.12
N ALA A 192 9.51 6.55 -10.11
CA ALA A 192 10.79 5.97 -9.69
C ALA A 192 11.36 5.09 -10.81
N SER A 193 10.52 4.26 -11.44
CA SER A 193 10.88 3.46 -12.60
C SER A 193 11.30 4.33 -13.80
N GLU A 194 10.60 5.45 -14.05
CA GLU A 194 10.98 6.41 -15.09
C GLU A 194 12.40 6.95 -14.88
N ARG A 195 12.77 7.29 -13.65
CA ARG A 195 14.12 7.79 -13.33
C ARG A 195 15.20 6.72 -13.40
N LEU A 196 14.89 5.49 -12.99
CA LEU A 196 15.85 4.40 -12.91
C LEU A 196 16.04 3.68 -14.25
N CYS A 197 14.98 3.63 -15.06
CA CYS A 197 14.85 2.75 -16.21
C CYS A 197 14.50 3.50 -17.50
N GLY A 198 14.13 4.78 -17.42
CA GLY A 198 13.72 5.60 -18.57
C GLY A 198 12.27 5.39 -19.03
N ILE A 199 11.49 4.57 -18.32
CA ILE A 199 10.09 4.25 -18.65
C ILE A 199 9.25 4.33 -17.39
N ALA A 200 8.15 5.09 -17.44
CA ALA A 200 7.18 5.12 -16.35
C ALA A 200 6.32 3.84 -16.35
N THR A 201 6.60 2.95 -15.40
CA THR A 201 5.80 1.73 -15.21
C THR A 201 5.88 1.19 -13.78
N ARG A 202 4.79 0.59 -13.33
CA ARG A 202 4.71 -0.20 -12.09
C ARG A 202 4.90 -1.70 -12.32
N THR A 203 4.91 -2.12 -13.58
CA THR A 203 5.09 -3.53 -13.95
C THR A 203 6.57 -3.87 -14.10
N ARG A 204 6.85 -5.16 -14.21
CA ARG A 204 8.18 -5.63 -14.62
C ARG A 204 8.56 -5.01 -15.95
N LEU A 205 9.85 -4.73 -16.12
CA LEU A 205 10.41 -4.25 -17.39
C LEU A 205 10.59 -5.42 -18.36
N ASP A 206 10.58 -5.12 -19.65
CA ASP A 206 10.70 -6.13 -20.72
C ASP A 206 12.09 -6.80 -20.75
N ASP A 207 13.11 -6.16 -20.17
CA ASP A 207 14.48 -6.68 -20.07
C ASP A 207 14.78 -7.34 -18.71
N GLU A 208 13.77 -7.51 -17.85
CA GLU A 208 13.90 -8.29 -16.62
C GLU A 208 14.07 -9.79 -16.93
N PRO A 209 14.85 -10.54 -16.13
CA PRO A 209 14.87 -12.00 -16.23
C PRO A 209 13.47 -12.60 -16.12
N GLU A 210 13.20 -13.67 -16.87
CA GLU A 210 11.91 -14.37 -16.79
C GLU A 210 11.62 -14.84 -15.36
N PRO A 211 10.43 -14.51 -14.78
CA PRO A 211 10.01 -15.01 -13.47
C PRO A 211 9.92 -16.53 -13.44
N THR A 212 9.78 -17.09 -12.25
CA THR A 212 9.41 -18.50 -12.11
C THR A 212 7.97 -18.75 -12.58
N GLU A 213 7.67 -19.98 -12.98
CA GLU A 213 6.30 -20.39 -13.36
C GLU A 213 5.30 -20.16 -12.21
N LEU A 214 5.74 -20.38 -10.96
CA LEU A 214 4.93 -20.12 -9.78
C LEU A 214 4.53 -18.65 -9.68
N PHE A 215 5.48 -17.73 -9.82
CA PHE A 215 5.23 -16.30 -9.79
C PHE A 215 4.27 -15.87 -10.91
N THR A 216 4.50 -16.33 -12.14
CA THR A 216 3.65 -16.01 -13.30
C THR A 216 2.21 -16.49 -13.10
N ARG A 217 2.03 -17.75 -12.67
CA ARG A 217 0.70 -18.31 -12.40
C ARG A 217 -0.03 -17.54 -11.31
N LEU A 218 0.63 -17.29 -10.18
CA LEU A 218 0.00 -16.61 -9.05
C LEU A 218 -0.34 -15.16 -9.40
N THR A 219 0.51 -14.45 -10.14
CA THR A 219 0.23 -13.07 -10.55
C THR A 219 -0.99 -12.99 -11.48
N ALA A 220 -1.14 -13.96 -12.40
CA ALA A 220 -2.31 -14.05 -13.28
C ALA A 220 -3.63 -14.34 -12.53
N GLU A 221 -3.56 -14.96 -11.36
CA GLU A 221 -4.72 -15.25 -10.50
C GLU A 221 -5.03 -14.11 -9.50
N SER A 222 -4.21 -13.05 -9.48
CA SER A 222 -4.34 -11.97 -8.49
C SER A 222 -5.58 -11.11 -8.76
N PRO A 223 -6.54 -11.01 -7.83
CA PRO A 223 -7.84 -10.40 -8.07
C PRO A 223 -7.85 -8.85 -8.04
N ARG A 224 -6.68 -8.18 -8.04
CA ARG A 224 -6.60 -6.77 -7.62
C ARG A 224 -6.07 -5.77 -8.66
N ALA A 225 -5.73 -6.16 -9.88
CA ALA A 225 -5.05 -5.27 -10.83
C ALA A 225 -5.80 -3.94 -11.10
N ASP A 226 -7.10 -4.01 -11.37
CA ASP A 226 -7.88 -2.86 -11.87
C ASP A 226 -7.99 -1.69 -10.88
N ALA A 227 -8.00 -1.98 -9.57
CA ALA A 227 -8.11 -0.94 -8.54
C ALA A 227 -6.84 -0.08 -8.43
N TYR A 228 -5.66 -0.67 -8.70
CA TYR A 228 -4.40 0.08 -8.74
C TYR A 228 -4.35 1.01 -9.95
N ASP A 229 -4.78 0.53 -11.12
CA ASP A 229 -4.76 1.34 -12.35
C ASP A 229 -5.67 2.56 -12.25
N LEU A 230 -6.91 2.37 -11.77
CA LEU A 230 -7.84 3.47 -11.59
C LEU A 230 -7.35 4.47 -10.53
N GLY A 231 -6.81 3.97 -9.42
CA GLY A 231 -6.23 4.80 -8.37
C GLY A 231 -5.05 5.63 -8.86
N GLU A 232 -4.12 5.02 -9.61
CA GLU A 232 -2.96 5.70 -10.18
C GLU A 232 -3.38 6.77 -11.18
N GLN A 233 -4.32 6.46 -12.08
CA GLN A 233 -4.85 7.42 -13.05
C GLN A 233 -5.53 8.61 -12.36
N PHE A 234 -6.31 8.34 -11.31
CA PHE A 234 -6.92 9.38 -10.49
C PHE A 234 -5.86 10.29 -9.85
N VAL A 235 -4.87 9.71 -9.15
CA VAL A 235 -3.82 10.50 -8.49
C VAL A 235 -2.95 11.25 -9.50
N ALA A 236 -2.67 10.67 -10.66
CA ALA A 236 -1.98 11.35 -11.76
C ALA A 236 -2.75 12.59 -12.23
N ALA A 237 -4.07 12.50 -12.35
CA ALA A 237 -4.93 13.64 -12.69
C ALA A 237 -4.89 14.71 -11.58
N VAL A 238 -4.98 14.31 -10.31
CA VAL A 238 -4.88 15.25 -9.17
C VAL A 238 -3.54 15.99 -9.18
N TYR A 239 -2.41 15.29 -9.38
CA TYR A 239 -1.11 15.93 -9.54
C TYR A 239 -1.06 16.88 -10.73
N THR A 240 -1.60 16.47 -11.87
CA THR A 240 -1.54 17.24 -13.13
C THR A 240 -2.33 18.55 -13.03
N TYR A 241 -3.52 18.52 -12.43
CA TYR A 241 -4.43 19.67 -12.42
C TYR A 241 -4.44 20.45 -11.10
N GLY A 242 -4.20 19.80 -9.96
CA GLY A 242 -4.19 20.40 -8.64
C GLY A 242 -2.80 20.55 -8.01
N GLY A 243 -1.78 19.90 -8.56
CA GLY A 243 -0.44 19.87 -8.00
C GLY A 243 -0.36 19.13 -6.66
N TYR A 244 0.82 19.20 -6.03
CA TYR A 244 1.06 18.59 -4.72
C TYR A 244 0.08 19.06 -3.61
N PRO A 245 -0.29 20.36 -3.50
CA PRO A 245 -1.21 20.78 -2.45
C PRO A 245 -2.57 20.06 -2.46
N ALA A 246 -3.08 19.70 -3.65
CA ALA A 246 -4.31 18.93 -3.77
C ALA A 246 -4.13 17.48 -3.31
N VAL A 247 -2.98 16.87 -3.59
CA VAL A 247 -2.64 15.51 -3.12
C VAL A 247 -2.43 15.49 -1.60
N GLU A 248 -1.75 16.49 -1.05
CA GLU A 248 -1.58 16.63 0.40
C GLU A 248 -2.94 16.72 1.11
N ARG A 249 -3.85 17.61 0.65
CA ARG A 249 -5.21 17.72 1.19
C ARG A 249 -6.00 16.41 1.06
N LEU A 250 -5.95 15.76 -0.11
CA LEU A 250 -6.59 14.47 -0.36
C LEU A 250 -6.18 13.39 0.66
N LEU A 251 -4.91 13.37 1.07
CA LEU A 251 -4.37 12.40 2.03
C LEU A 251 -4.58 12.85 3.48
N LYS A 252 -4.59 14.15 3.75
CA LYS A 252 -4.74 14.69 5.11
C LYS A 252 -6.19 14.73 5.57
N ASP A 253 -7.10 15.10 4.68
CA ASP A 253 -8.47 15.46 5.00
C ASP A 253 -9.45 14.42 4.44
N GLU A 254 -10.13 13.70 5.32
CA GLU A 254 -11.03 12.61 4.91
C GLU A 254 -12.25 13.08 4.12
N GLU A 255 -12.62 14.37 4.24
CA GLU A 255 -13.68 15.01 3.45
C GLU A 255 -13.30 15.10 1.97
N TRP A 256 -12.00 15.08 1.66
CA TRP A 256 -11.47 15.07 0.31
C TRP A 256 -11.42 13.68 -0.30
N MET A 257 -11.77 12.63 0.45
CA MET A 257 -11.74 11.27 -0.06
C MET A 257 -12.72 11.10 -1.24
N PRO A 258 -12.26 10.62 -2.41
CA PRO A 258 -13.12 10.44 -3.57
C PRO A 258 -14.07 9.26 -3.39
N THR A 259 -15.23 9.37 -4.03
CA THR A 259 -16.12 8.23 -4.25
C THR A 259 -15.62 7.33 -5.38
N ASN A 260 -16.17 6.12 -5.50
CA ASN A 260 -15.89 5.24 -6.64
C ASN A 260 -16.13 5.92 -8.00
N ARG A 261 -17.23 6.69 -8.14
CA ARG A 261 -17.51 7.46 -9.36
C ARG A 261 -16.41 8.48 -9.64
N GLU A 262 -15.95 9.19 -8.62
CA GLU A 262 -14.92 10.23 -8.73
C GLU A 262 -13.54 9.65 -9.08
N ILE A 263 -13.24 8.42 -8.67
CA ILE A 263 -12.02 7.73 -9.09
C ILE A 263 -12.07 7.35 -10.59
N GLN A 264 -13.24 6.94 -11.08
CA GLN A 264 -13.44 6.61 -12.50
C GLN A 264 -13.46 7.86 -13.39
N ASP A 265 -13.92 9.00 -12.85
CA ASP A 265 -13.91 10.29 -13.53
C ASP A 265 -13.30 11.37 -12.61
N PRO A 266 -11.96 11.53 -12.63
CA PRO A 266 -11.25 12.47 -11.76
C PRO A 266 -11.69 13.93 -11.95
N ALA A 267 -12.28 14.28 -13.10
CA ALA A 267 -12.75 15.63 -13.36
C ALA A 267 -13.89 16.02 -12.40
N ILE A 268 -14.76 15.08 -12.02
CA ILE A 268 -15.84 15.30 -11.04
C ILE A 268 -15.26 15.75 -9.69
N TRP A 269 -14.22 15.04 -9.23
CA TRP A 269 -13.54 15.35 -7.98
C TRP A 269 -12.84 16.71 -8.03
N LEU A 270 -12.14 16.99 -9.13
CA LEU A 270 -11.43 18.25 -9.34
C LEU A 270 -12.40 19.42 -9.33
N VAL A 271 -13.55 19.33 -10.01
CA VAL A 271 -14.59 20.38 -10.00
C VAL A 271 -15.13 20.60 -8.59
N ARG A 272 -15.37 19.53 -7.82
CA ARG A 272 -15.86 19.62 -6.44
C ARG A 272 -14.93 20.43 -5.53
N HIS A 273 -13.62 20.41 -5.80
CA HIS A 273 -12.59 20.95 -4.91
C HIS A 273 -11.78 22.12 -5.49
N GLN A 274 -12.06 22.55 -6.73
CA GLN A 274 -11.41 23.71 -7.36
C GLN A 274 -11.84 25.06 -6.76
N GLU A 275 -12.94 25.10 -6.00
CA GLU A 275 -13.50 26.32 -5.42
C GLU A 275 -13.10 26.57 -3.94
N VAL A 276 -12.18 25.76 -3.37
CA VAL A 276 -11.82 25.76 -1.93
C VAL A 276 -10.38 26.16 -1.62
#